data_AF-A0A7J4JW75-F1
#
_entry.id   AF-A0A7J4JW75-F1
#
_cell.length_a   1.000
_cell.length_b   1.000
_cell.length_c   1.000
_cell.angle_alpha   90.00
_cell.angle_beta   90.00
_cell.angle_gamma   90.00
#
_symmetry.space_group_name_H-M   'P 1'
#
loop_
_entity.id
_entity.type
_entity.pdbx_description
1 polymer ?
#
loop_
_entity_poly.entity_id
_entity_poly.type
_entity_poly.pdbx_seq_one_letter_code
_entity_poly.pdbx_strand_id
1 'polypeptide(L)' 'EADVYSANAYDSFKILAATIKECKSDSGCVLQEISGLKGYAGANGQFSLDERGVAKFEQILLKTVKNGKFVVLESQ' A
#
# COMPACT_ATOMS: atom_id res chain seq x y z
N GLU A 1 7.80 9.26 -12.13
CA GLU A 1 7.41 8.70 -10.82
C GLU A 1 5.90 8.50 -10.87
N ALA A 2 5.40 7.31 -10.53
CA ALA A 2 3.96 7.12 -10.38
C ALA A 2 3.52 7.88 -9.12
N ASP A 3 2.36 8.53 -9.18
CA ASP A 3 1.82 9.19 -7.99
C ASP A 3 1.37 8.14 -6.95
N VAL A 4 1.20 8.60 -5.71
CA VAL A 4 0.86 7.73 -4.57
C VAL A 4 -0.45 6.97 -4.76
N TYR A 5 -1.43 7.53 -5.47
CA TYR A 5 -2.70 6.88 -5.70
C TYR A 5 -2.56 5.77 -6.74
N SER A 6 -1.77 6.00 -7.79
CA SER A 6 -1.43 4.96 -8.77
C SER A 6 -0.67 3.80 -8.13
N ALA A 7 0.29 4.08 -7.26
CA ALA A 7 1.02 3.06 -6.51
C ALA A 7 0.09 2.25 -5.58
N ASN A 8 -0.80 2.93 -4.85
CA ASN A 8 -1.80 2.29 -3.99
C ASN A 8 -2.73 1.36 -4.77
N ALA A 9 -3.24 1.81 -5.92
CA ALA A 9 -4.14 1.01 -6.76
C ALA A 9 -3.42 -0.25 -7.29
N TYR A 10 -2.17 -0.10 -7.73
CA TYR A 10 -1.36 -1.22 -8.20
C TYR A 10 -1.13 -2.26 -7.09
N ASP A 11 -0.67 -1.82 -5.91
CA ASP A 11 -0.43 -2.72 -4.80
C ASP A 11 -1.71 -3.41 -4.31
N SER A 12 -2.80 -2.66 -4.19
CA SER A 12 -4.11 -3.21 -3.79
C SER A 12 -4.58 -4.31 -4.75
N PHE A 13 -4.45 -4.07 -6.07
CA PHE A 13 -4.79 -5.06 -7.07
C PHE A 13 -3.89 -6.30 -6.99
N LYS A 14 -2.57 -6.11 -6.81
CA LYS A 14 -1.61 -7.22 -6.71
C LYS A 14 -1.89 -8.09 -5.49
N ILE A 15 -2.14 -7.47 -4.33
CA ILE A 15 -2.52 -8.17 -3.09
C ILE A 15 -3.81 -8.95 -3.32
N LEU A 16 -4.88 -8.28 -3.77
CA LEU A 16 -6.18 -8.90 -3.96
C LEU A 16 -6.13 -10.08 -4.95
N ALA A 17 -5.47 -9.91 -6.09
CA ALA A 17 -5.33 -10.96 -7.09
C ALA A 17 -4.56 -12.18 -6.56
N ALA A 18 -3.48 -11.95 -5.79
CA ALA A 18 -2.72 -13.03 -5.18
C ALA A 18 -3.55 -13.78 -4.14
N THR A 19 -4.28 -13.06 -3.28
CA THR A 19 -5.12 -13.67 -2.25
C THR A 19 -6.31 -14.41 -2.84
N ILE A 20 -6.99 -13.88 -3.87
CA ILE A 20 -8.07 -14.59 -4.55
C ILE A 20 -7.57 -15.90 -5.17
N LYS A 21 -6.36 -15.90 -5.74
CA LYS A 21 -5.75 -17.09 -6.33
C LYS A 21 -5.53 -18.19 -5.28
N GLU A 22 -5.11 -17.82 -4.07
CA GLU A 22 -4.90 -18.75 -2.95
C GLU A 22 -6.23 -19.23 -2.36
N CYS A 23 -7.13 -18.30 -2.07
CA CYS A 23 -8.41 -18.55 -1.40
C CYS A 23 -9.52 -19.10 -2.31
N LYS A 24 -9.28 -19.22 -3.62
CA LYS A 24 -10.28 -19.69 -4.62
C LYS A 24 -11.63 -18.96 -4.52
N SER A 25 -11.57 -17.65 -4.29
CA SER A 25 -12.74 -16.76 -4.12
C SER A 25 -13.56 -16.95 -2.84
N ASP A 26 -13.07 -17.68 -1.84
CA ASP A 26 -13.65 -17.66 -0.49
C ASP A 26 -13.42 -16.27 0.14
N SER A 27 -14.50 -15.51 0.34
CA SER A 27 -14.42 -14.14 0.84
C SER A 27 -13.96 -14.06 2.30
N GLY A 28 -14.23 -15.07 3.12
CA GLY A 28 -13.76 -15.15 4.50
C GLY A 28 -12.26 -15.38 4.55
N CYS A 29 -11.76 -16.31 3.74
CA CYS A 29 -10.32 -16.54 3.56
C CYS A 29 -9.61 -15.27 3.06
N VAL A 30 -10.16 -14.61 2.03
CA VAL A 30 -9.57 -13.39 1.46
C VAL A 30 -9.45 -12.28 2.51
N LEU A 31 -10.51 -12.06 3.27
CA LEU A 31 -10.51 -11.05 4.34
C LEU A 31 -9.49 -11.39 5.43
N GLN A 32 -9.39 -12.66 5.83
CA GLN A 32 -8.46 -13.12 6.86
C GLN A 32 -7.00 -12.93 6.43
N GLU A 33 -6.65 -13.34 5.20
CA GLU A 33 -5.30 -13.20 4.64
C GLU A 33 -4.89 -11.73 4.52
N ILE A 34 -5.77 -10.87 4.01
CA ILE A 34 -5.48 -9.44 3.86
C ILE A 34 -5.33 -8.78 5.24
N SER A 35 -6.21 -9.07 6.20
CA SER A 35 -6.15 -8.50 7.56
C SER A 35 -4.87 -8.87 8.31
N GLY A 36 -4.23 -9.98 7.92
CA GLY A 36 -2.97 -10.45 8.48
C GLY A 36 -1.71 -9.89 7.83
N LEU A 37 -1.81 -9.08 6.77
CA LEU A 37 -0.67 -8.65 5.97
C LEU A 37 0.34 -7.82 6.79
N LYS A 38 1.57 -8.31 6.92
CA LYS A 38 2.70 -7.63 7.58
C LYS A 38 3.89 -7.46 6.65
N GLY A 39 4.51 -6.29 6.68
CA GLY A 39 5.77 -6.01 5.96
C GLY A 39 5.67 -6.17 4.44
N TYR A 40 4.51 -5.88 3.84
CA TYR A 40 4.37 -5.93 2.40
C TYR A 40 5.19 -4.80 1.77
N ALA A 41 6.14 -5.18 0.91
CA ALA A 41 6.99 -4.25 0.17
C ALA A 41 6.49 -4.11 -1.27
N GLY A 42 5.81 -3.00 -1.54
CA GLY A 42 5.16 -2.72 -2.83
C GLY A 42 5.67 -1.46 -3.52
N ALA A 43 4.94 -1.06 -4.56
CA ALA A 43 5.17 0.17 -5.29
C ALA A 43 5.00 1.42 -4.40
N ASN A 44 4.12 1.37 -3.39
CA ASN A 44 3.93 2.44 -2.41
C ASN A 44 4.84 2.30 -1.18
N GLY A 45 5.91 1.50 -1.27
CA GLY A 45 6.83 1.24 -0.17
C GLY A 45 6.35 0.12 0.75
N GLN A 46 6.88 0.12 1.99
CA GLN A 46 6.64 -0.93 2.96
C GLN A 46 5.51 -0.56 3.92
N PHE A 47 4.52 -1.46 4.06
CA PHE A 47 3.41 -1.28 4.98
C PHE A 47 2.87 -2.59 5.54
N SER A 48 2.09 -2.48 6.60
CA SER A 48 1.31 -3.57 7.20
C SER A 48 -0.15 -3.15 7.33
N LEU A 49 -1.08 -4.09 7.36
CA LEU A 49 -2.49 -3.82 7.68
C LEU A 49 -2.78 -4.10 9.16
N ASP A 50 -3.61 -3.26 9.77
CA ASP A 50 -4.20 -3.53 11.09
C ASP A 50 -5.48 -4.36 10.97
N GLU A 51 -6.01 -4.80 12.11
CA GLU A 51 -7.22 -5.65 12.19
C GLU A 51 -8.48 -5.00 11.59
N ARG A 52 -8.46 -3.69 11.34
CA ARG A 52 -9.55 -2.94 10.70
C ARG A 52 -9.33 -2.78 9.19
N GLY A 53 -8.23 -3.33 8.65
CA GLY A 53 -7.82 -3.17 7.26
C GLY A 53 -7.14 -1.83 6.97
N VAL A 54 -6.71 -1.07 7.99
CA VAL A 54 -6.02 0.21 7.80
C VAL A 54 -4.52 -0.01 7.61
N ALA A 55 -3.99 0.53 6.52
CA ALA A 55 -2.56 0.47 6.25
C ALA A 55 -1.75 1.37 7.20
N LYS A 56 -0.73 0.77 7.81
CA LYS A 56 0.31 1.42 8.62
C LYS A 56 1.60 1.40 7.83
N PHE A 57 2.04 2.59 7.42
CA PHE A 57 3.30 2.81 6.72
C PHE A 57 4.42 3.07 7.73
N GLU A 58 5.63 2.60 7.41
CA GLU A 58 6.81 2.86 8.26
C GLU A 58 7.31 4.30 8.16
N GLN A 59 6.98 4.99 7.06
CA GLN A 59 7.45 6.35 6.78
C GLN A 59 6.35 7.21 6.16
N ILE A 60 6.33 8.48 6.53
CA ILE A 60 5.48 9.51 5.91
C ILE A 60 6.40 10.49 5.20
N LEU A 61 6.13 10.74 3.92
CA LEU A 61 6.87 11.72 3.12
C LEU A 61 6.12 13.05 3.12
N LEU A 62 6.75 14.10 3.64
CA LEU A 62 6.31 15.46 3.40
C LEU A 62 6.80 15.89 2.00
N LYS A 63 5.90 16.46 1.20
CA LYS A 63 6.23 16.97 -0.14
C LYS A 63 5.91 18.46 -0.23
N THR A 64 6.67 19.16 -1.06
CA THR A 64 6.46 20.57 -1.42
C THR A 64 6.50 20.75 -2.93
N VAL A 65 6.02 21.88 -3.43
CA VAL A 65 6.04 22.20 -4.86
C VAL A 65 7.28 23.03 -5.17
N LYS A 66 8.15 22.54 -6.06
CA LYS A 66 9.28 23.29 -6.64
C LYS A 66 9.22 23.17 -8.17
N ASN A 67 9.25 24.30 -8.87
CA ASN A 67 9.21 24.36 -10.34
C ASN A 67 8.07 23.54 -10.96
N GLY A 68 6.87 23.63 -10.37
CA GLY A 68 5.66 22.92 -10.85
C GLY A 68 5.67 21.40 -10.61
N LYS A 69 6.63 20.87 -9.83
CA LYS A 69 6.72 19.44 -9.49
C LYS A 69 6.66 19.23 -7.99
N PHE A 70 6.01 18.15 -7.56
CA PHE A 70 6.10 17.67 -6.18
C PHE A 70 7.49 17.08 -5.94
N VAL A 71 8.18 17.58 -4.91
CA VAL A 71 9.48 17.07 -4.46
C VAL A 71 9.41 16.83 -2.95
N VAL A 72 10.24 15.92 -2.43
CA VAL A 72 10.33 15.67 -0.98
C VAL A 72 10.78 16.94 -0.27
N LEU A 73 10.12 17.27 0.83
CA LEU A 73 10.52 18.33 1.73
C LEU A 73 11.68 17.80 2.59
N GLU A 74 12.89 18.26 2.31
CA GLU A 74 14.05 17.98 3.16
C GLU A 74 13.97 18.85 4.42
N SER A 75 14.02 18.23 5.60
CA SER A 75 14.27 18.96 6.84
C SER A 75 15.72 19.44 6.84
N GLN A 76 15.94 20.73 7.06
CA GLN A 76 17.29 21.28 7.31
C GLN A 76 17.87 20.72 8.60
#